data_AF-A0A9D4SRM7-F1
#
_entry.id   AF-A0A9D4SRM7-F1
#
_cell.length_a   1.000
_cell.length_b   1.000
_cell.length_c   1.000
_cell.angle_alpha   90.00
_cell.angle_beta   90.00
_cell.angle_gamma   90.00
#
_symmetry.space_group_name_H-M   'P 1'
#
loop_
_entity.id
_entity.type
_entity.pdbx_description
1 polymer ?
#
loop_
_entity_poly.entity_id
_entity_poly.type
_entity_poly.pdbx_seq_one_letter_code
_entity_poly.pdbx_strand_id
1 'polypeptide(L)'
;MGILMGVPMSRKKRGPAPVREVKWVPDREVAPLRTLDELLKYKEEPLLCVVEPLSEAIERGKPGNPRTIFCHDMDGNYKEDRFVYGSDDASAYRFHHWQIIDTFIYYSHQMVTIPPPGWISAAHRHGVKVLGTFILGKDDIKTINIARGSGLTSQVATQLANVARTGRFDGWLISIGCKMDRSCVPFVKNLLSAVTTETHKAVPGSLVIWYDALDVNGKTKPQNELNEKNACFLDLCDGIFLNFRWTEEMLTSSAQLAGDRKADVYVGIDVYARNTSYRGGYEMYKAVQLVRRCGLSAAVFAAGWVYETQGKRNFAKNQYRLWSFPDNCCSDWRLTKPPLSTSFCQGFGTRVFEDGKLRKLGHMWFNLHKQQLQPRDQGNTLCSTCCSVKLHAEDAYNGGGCLRILFKPNPNQSDVKPYVRKYELDDLRGTDGAILDEIGLHFFCIEGEANVWLLGQLDVRRPGDVRQAVPDERASGEASVSEDSSSDDEPERKRLRDEQYGLDAVMAE
;
A
#
# COMPACT_ATOMS: atom_id res chain seq x y z
N MET A 1 45.27 12.50 -64.04
CA MET A 1 45.65 13.88 -63.65
C MET A 1 44.34 14.60 -63.33
N GLY A 2 44.00 15.01 -62.12
CA GLY A 2 44.80 15.85 -61.22
C GLY A 2 44.00 17.14 -60.97
N ILE A 3 43.17 17.12 -59.93
CA ILE A 3 42.83 18.15 -58.92
C ILE A 3 42.55 19.60 -59.38
N LEU A 4 41.37 20.12 -59.01
CA LEU A 4 41.28 21.39 -58.27
C LEU A 4 40.07 21.46 -57.33
N MET A 5 40.37 21.92 -56.12
CA MET A 5 39.59 21.87 -54.89
C MET A 5 38.54 22.99 -54.80
N GLY A 6 37.35 22.64 -54.29
CA GLY A 6 36.36 23.57 -53.75
C GLY A 6 36.13 23.28 -52.27
N VAL A 7 36.40 24.27 -51.42
CA VAL A 7 36.27 24.23 -49.95
C VAL A 7 34.80 24.10 -49.53
N PRO A 8 34.40 23.17 -48.63
CA PRO A 8 33.05 23.16 -48.09
C PRO A 8 32.91 24.16 -46.92
N MET A 9 31.88 25.02 -47.01
CA MET A 9 31.41 25.89 -45.94
C MET A 9 31.10 25.13 -44.65
N SER A 10 31.42 25.75 -43.52
CA SER A 10 31.22 25.19 -42.18
C SER A 10 29.73 24.88 -41.90
N ARG A 11 29.44 23.61 -41.61
CA ARG A 11 28.17 23.23 -40.97
C ARG A 11 28.19 23.74 -39.54
N LYS A 12 27.37 24.76 -39.24
CA LYS A 12 27.01 25.14 -37.87
C LYS A 12 26.56 23.88 -37.11
N LYS A 13 27.28 23.51 -36.06
CA LYS A 13 26.84 22.49 -35.09
C LYS A 13 25.48 22.94 -34.54
N ARG A 14 24.41 22.18 -34.82
CA ARG A 14 23.15 22.32 -34.09
C ARG A 14 23.44 21.93 -32.64
N GLY A 15 23.25 22.88 -31.71
CA GLY A 15 23.27 22.58 -30.28
C GLY A 15 22.16 21.58 -29.93
N PRO A 16 22.24 20.92 -28.77
CA PRO A 16 21.16 20.05 -28.30
C PRO A 16 19.86 20.84 -28.27
N ALA A 17 18.78 20.25 -28.78
CA ALA A 17 17.46 20.85 -28.70
C ALA A 17 17.15 21.19 -27.24
N PRO A 18 16.52 22.35 -26.94
CA PRO A 18 16.13 22.66 -25.58
C PRO A 18 15.27 21.51 -25.06
N VAL A 19 15.65 20.96 -23.91
CA VAL A 19 14.84 20.00 -23.17
C VAL A 19 13.54 20.72 -22.87
N ARG A 20 12.47 20.39 -23.60
CA ARG A 20 11.13 20.87 -23.25
C ARG A 20 10.86 20.33 -21.85
N GLU A 21 10.71 21.21 -20.88
CA GLU A 21 10.12 20.86 -19.60
C GLU A 21 8.76 20.21 -19.91
N VAL A 22 8.65 18.93 -19.59
CA VAL A 22 7.35 18.25 -19.54
C VAL A 22 6.59 18.97 -18.43
N LYS A 23 5.68 19.87 -18.81
CA LYS A 23 4.68 20.38 -17.88
C LYS A 23 3.97 19.17 -17.27
N TRP A 24 3.91 19.13 -15.94
CA TRP A 24 3.06 18.23 -15.19
C TRP A 24 1.68 18.23 -15.85
N VAL A 25 1.20 17.05 -16.28
CA VAL A 25 -0.13 16.91 -16.88
C VAL A 25 -1.07 16.59 -15.71
N PRO A 26 -1.89 17.54 -15.24
CA PRO A 26 -3.02 17.22 -14.37
C PRO A 26 -3.95 16.28 -15.16
N ASP A 27 -4.87 15.59 -14.48
CA ASP A 27 -6.05 14.92 -15.09
C ASP A 27 -6.01 13.40 -15.27
N ARG A 28 -5.03 12.68 -14.72
CA ARG A 28 -5.17 11.22 -14.53
C ARG A 28 -5.28 10.86 -13.06
N GLU A 29 -6.54 10.83 -12.61
CA GLU A 29 -6.93 10.45 -11.27
C GLU A 29 -7.64 9.10 -11.27
N VAL A 30 -7.47 8.35 -10.19
CA VAL A 30 -8.33 7.19 -9.90
C VAL A 30 -9.49 7.63 -9.04
N ALA A 31 -10.69 7.18 -9.41
CA ALA A 31 -11.92 7.49 -8.73
C ALA A 31 -12.72 6.22 -8.38
N PRO A 32 -13.53 6.26 -7.32
CA PRO A 32 -14.46 5.19 -6.97
C PRO A 32 -15.62 5.10 -7.97
N LEU A 33 -16.32 3.96 -8.01
CA LEU A 33 -17.65 3.84 -8.62
C LEU A 33 -18.70 4.00 -7.53
N ARG A 34 -19.57 5.00 -7.67
CA ARG A 34 -20.50 5.45 -6.62
C ARG A 34 -21.86 4.78 -6.70
N THR A 35 -22.23 4.28 -7.88
CA THR A 35 -23.55 3.70 -8.13
C THR A 35 -23.47 2.32 -8.77
N LEU A 36 -24.55 1.55 -8.64
CA LEU A 36 -24.68 0.28 -9.32
C LEU A 36 -24.63 0.43 -10.85
N ASP A 37 -25.19 1.52 -11.38
CA ASP A 37 -25.16 1.79 -12.83
C ASP A 37 -23.73 2.04 -13.34
N GLU A 38 -22.92 2.80 -12.60
CA GLU A 38 -21.50 3.00 -12.90
C GLU A 38 -20.73 1.67 -12.90
N LEU A 39 -20.98 0.79 -11.92
CA LEU A 39 -20.38 -0.55 -11.88
C LEU A 39 -20.81 -1.41 -13.07
N LEU A 40 -22.10 -1.44 -13.40
CA LEU A 40 -22.62 -2.25 -14.50
C LEU A 40 -22.12 -1.75 -15.86
N LYS A 41 -21.90 -0.45 -16.01
CA LYS A 41 -21.36 0.20 -17.21
C LYS A 41 -19.84 0.29 -17.23
N TYR A 42 -19.14 -0.22 -16.21
CA TYR A 42 -17.69 -0.19 -16.16
C TYR A 42 -17.11 -0.83 -17.43
N LYS A 43 -16.19 -0.11 -18.06
CA LYS A 43 -15.46 -0.54 -19.25
C LYS A 43 -14.01 -0.78 -18.88
N GLU A 44 -13.47 -1.89 -19.37
CA GLU A 44 -12.05 -2.17 -19.25
C GLU A 44 -11.28 -1.15 -20.10
N GLU A 45 -10.63 -0.21 -19.44
CA GLU A 45 -9.72 0.74 -20.08
C GLU A 45 -8.26 0.33 -19.81
N PRO A 46 -7.34 0.61 -20.75
CA PRO A 46 -5.92 0.42 -20.50
C PRO A 46 -5.50 1.16 -19.23
N LEU A 47 -4.67 0.49 -18.42
CA LEU A 47 -4.14 1.10 -17.21
C LEU A 47 -3.45 2.42 -17.52
N LEU A 48 -3.68 3.40 -16.64
CA LEU A 48 -3.13 4.74 -16.77
C LEU A 48 -1.61 4.76 -16.55
N CYS A 49 -1.05 3.76 -15.86
CA CYS A 49 0.38 3.57 -15.62
C CYS A 49 0.74 2.09 -15.46
N VAL A 50 2.04 1.80 -15.42
CA VAL A 50 2.53 0.46 -15.05
C VAL A 50 2.19 0.20 -13.57
N VAL A 51 1.68 -0.99 -13.29
CA VAL A 51 1.45 -1.47 -11.91
C VAL A 51 2.36 -2.65 -11.68
N GLU A 52 3.14 -2.59 -10.59
CA GLU A 52 4.06 -3.67 -10.23
C GLU A 52 3.29 -4.97 -9.96
N PRO A 53 3.76 -6.12 -10.47
CA PRO A 53 3.19 -7.40 -10.09
C PRO A 53 3.53 -7.72 -8.62
N LEU A 54 2.69 -8.53 -7.98
CA LEU A 54 2.96 -9.05 -6.64
C LEU A 54 4.31 -9.78 -6.61
N SER A 55 5.23 -9.32 -5.77
CA SER A 55 6.62 -9.80 -5.76
C SER A 55 6.74 -11.26 -5.34
N GLU A 56 7.21 -12.11 -6.24
CA GLU A 56 7.54 -13.51 -5.96
C GLU A 56 8.89 -13.70 -5.24
N ALA A 57 9.62 -12.61 -5.01
CA ALA A 57 10.88 -12.60 -4.28
C ALA A 57 10.70 -12.54 -2.76
N ILE A 58 9.46 -12.37 -2.31
CA ILE A 58 9.11 -12.21 -0.90
C ILE A 58 8.22 -13.38 -0.47
N GLU A 59 8.67 -14.08 0.56
CA GLU A 59 7.89 -15.12 1.23
C GLU A 59 7.22 -14.55 2.49
N ARG A 60 5.95 -14.94 2.67
CA ARG A 60 5.11 -14.53 3.80
C ARG A 60 4.50 -15.71 4.52
N GLY A 61 4.72 -15.79 5.83
CA GLY A 61 4.06 -16.76 6.70
C GLY A 61 4.17 -18.22 6.26
N LYS A 62 3.49 -19.09 6.99
CA LYS A 62 3.10 -20.43 6.52
C LYS A 62 1.58 -20.50 6.45
N PRO A 63 0.99 -21.42 5.66
CA PRO A 63 -0.45 -21.68 5.72
C PRO A 63 -0.91 -21.92 7.17
N GLY A 64 -2.00 -21.28 7.56
CA GLY A 64 -2.53 -21.35 8.93
C GLY A 64 -1.86 -20.41 9.94
N ASN A 65 -0.76 -19.73 9.60
CA ASN A 65 -0.22 -18.69 10.48
C ASN A 65 -1.19 -17.49 10.54
N PRO A 66 -1.36 -16.88 11.72
CA PRO A 66 -2.09 -15.63 11.85
C PRO A 66 -1.52 -14.52 10.95
N ARG A 67 -2.41 -13.76 10.29
CA ARG A 67 -2.07 -12.66 9.35
C ARG A 67 -2.51 -11.29 9.86
N THR A 68 -1.91 -10.23 9.37
CA THR A 68 -2.27 -8.84 9.69
C THR A 68 -2.81 -8.13 8.45
N ILE A 69 -4.04 -7.63 8.55
CA ILE A 69 -4.61 -6.66 7.61
C ILE A 69 -4.31 -5.24 8.11
N PHE A 70 -3.89 -4.36 7.21
CA PHE A 70 -4.06 -2.92 7.37
C PHE A 70 -5.22 -2.44 6.51
N CYS A 71 -6.33 -2.08 7.16
CA CYS A 71 -7.48 -1.45 6.52
C CYS A 71 -7.33 0.07 6.61
N HIS A 72 -6.89 0.66 5.51
CA HIS A 72 -6.50 2.06 5.42
C HIS A 72 -7.72 2.97 5.26
N ASP A 73 -8.03 3.66 6.34
CA ASP A 73 -9.01 4.74 6.38
C ASP A 73 -8.29 6.02 6.84
N MET A 74 -8.31 7.05 5.99
CA MET A 74 -7.62 8.33 6.19
C MET A 74 -8.40 9.45 5.51
N ASP A 75 -9.11 10.26 6.29
CA ASP A 75 -9.84 11.46 5.83
C ASP A 75 -10.70 11.25 4.56
N GLY A 76 -11.37 10.09 4.45
CA GLY A 76 -12.20 9.73 3.29
C GLY A 76 -11.45 9.25 2.04
N ASN A 77 -10.11 9.20 2.09
CA ASN A 77 -9.22 8.74 1.04
C ASN A 77 -9.32 9.53 -0.29
N TYR A 78 -8.62 9.07 -1.33
CA TYR A 78 -8.46 9.74 -2.63
C TYR A 78 -8.00 11.20 -2.50
N LYS A 79 -6.94 11.43 -1.71
CA LYS A 79 -6.28 12.74 -1.58
C LYS A 79 -5.19 12.82 -2.64
N GLU A 80 -3.97 13.18 -2.25
CA GLU A 80 -2.80 13.24 -3.13
C GLU A 80 -2.43 11.89 -3.74
N ASP A 81 -2.91 10.79 -3.17
CA ASP A 81 -2.70 9.42 -3.63
C ASP A 81 -3.60 9.00 -4.80
N ARG A 82 -4.64 9.77 -5.14
CA ARG A 82 -5.49 9.50 -6.32
C ARG A 82 -4.77 9.79 -7.64
N PHE A 83 -3.78 10.69 -7.61
CA PHE A 83 -3.05 11.10 -8.80
C PHE A 83 -2.09 10.01 -9.24
N VAL A 84 -2.29 9.49 -10.46
CA VAL A 84 -1.54 8.35 -11.01
C VAL A 84 -0.04 8.62 -11.05
N TYR A 85 0.36 9.84 -11.38
CA TYR A 85 1.77 10.25 -11.49
C TYR A 85 2.30 10.95 -10.25
N GLY A 86 1.53 10.95 -9.16
CA GLY A 86 1.86 11.65 -7.94
C GLY A 86 1.49 13.14 -7.97
N SER A 87 1.90 13.85 -6.93
CA SER A 87 1.61 15.26 -6.73
C SER A 87 2.80 16.02 -6.15
N ASP A 88 2.67 17.35 -6.06
CA ASP A 88 3.71 18.23 -5.51
C ASP A 88 3.63 18.37 -3.96
N ASP A 89 2.87 17.52 -3.27
CA ASP A 89 2.74 17.53 -1.80
C ASP A 89 3.56 16.43 -1.12
N ALA A 90 4.82 16.74 -0.76
CA ALA A 90 5.67 15.82 0.00
C ALA A 90 5.18 15.53 1.44
N SER A 91 4.12 16.21 1.90
CA SER A 91 3.49 15.96 3.20
C SER A 91 2.35 14.94 3.13
N ALA A 92 2.02 14.41 1.95
CA ALA A 92 0.98 13.40 1.76
C ALA A 92 1.19 12.16 2.65
N TYR A 93 0.07 11.52 3.01
CA TYR A 93 0.11 10.28 3.77
C TYR A 93 0.81 9.18 2.97
N ARG A 94 1.71 8.46 3.63
CA ARG A 94 2.40 7.30 3.06
C ARG A 94 2.53 6.22 4.11
N PHE A 95 2.45 4.97 3.70
CA PHE A 95 2.79 3.84 4.55
C PHE A 95 4.07 3.19 4.05
N HIS A 96 4.91 2.71 4.97
CA HIS A 96 6.21 2.11 4.64
C HIS A 96 6.59 0.92 5.55
N HIS A 97 5.60 0.34 6.23
CA HIS A 97 5.76 -0.81 7.12
C HIS A 97 5.17 -2.09 6.52
N TRP A 98 5.40 -2.32 5.23
CA TRP A 98 4.80 -3.44 4.51
C TRP A 98 5.25 -4.81 5.02
N GLN A 99 6.38 -4.90 5.72
CA GLN A 99 6.97 -6.14 6.22
C GLN A 99 6.19 -6.73 7.40
N ILE A 100 5.35 -5.94 8.07
CA ILE A 100 4.58 -6.39 9.25
C ILE A 100 3.11 -6.67 8.97
N ILE A 101 2.65 -6.39 7.74
CA ILE A 101 1.28 -6.66 7.28
C ILE A 101 1.29 -7.63 6.10
N ASP A 102 0.23 -8.41 5.91
CA ASP A 102 0.09 -9.37 4.82
C ASP A 102 -0.83 -8.89 3.72
N THR A 103 -1.84 -8.10 4.10
CA THR A 103 -2.86 -7.57 3.20
C THR A 103 -3.13 -6.11 3.55
N PHE A 104 -3.25 -5.28 2.52
CA PHE A 104 -3.64 -3.89 2.60
C PHE A 104 -5.01 -3.72 1.97
N ILE A 105 -5.93 -3.04 2.64
CA ILE A 105 -7.25 -2.72 2.11
C ILE A 105 -7.28 -1.20 1.95
N TYR A 106 -7.44 -0.73 0.72
CA TYR A 106 -7.69 0.69 0.46
C TYR A 106 -9.19 0.94 0.70
N TYR A 107 -9.52 1.41 1.91
CA TYR A 107 -10.91 1.54 2.34
C TYR A 107 -11.43 2.94 2.04
N SER A 108 -12.65 3.05 1.52
CA SER A 108 -13.36 4.33 1.47
C SER A 108 -14.84 4.09 1.75
N HIS A 109 -15.63 5.15 1.86
CA HIS A 109 -17.07 5.07 2.10
C HIS A 109 -17.90 4.99 0.81
N GLN A 110 -17.26 4.63 -0.30
CA GLN A 110 -17.88 4.57 -1.63
C GLN A 110 -18.35 3.16 -1.95
N MET A 111 -19.33 3.04 -2.85
CA MET A 111 -19.91 1.74 -3.20
C MET A 111 -18.85 0.77 -3.72
N VAL A 112 -18.02 1.19 -4.68
CA VAL A 112 -16.85 0.45 -5.14
C VAL A 112 -15.62 1.33 -4.98
N THR A 113 -14.70 0.90 -4.12
CA THR A 113 -13.42 1.57 -3.93
C THR A 113 -12.35 0.86 -4.78
N ILE A 114 -11.72 1.61 -5.68
CA ILE A 114 -10.61 1.15 -6.52
C ILE A 114 -9.30 1.67 -5.92
N PRO A 115 -8.39 0.79 -5.46
CA PRO A 115 -7.10 1.20 -4.91
C PRO A 115 -6.26 1.98 -5.95
N PRO A 116 -5.65 3.13 -5.59
CA PRO A 116 -4.77 3.84 -6.52
C PRO A 116 -3.51 3.02 -6.90
N PRO A 117 -3.03 3.10 -8.16
CA PRO A 117 -1.87 2.36 -8.66
C PRO A 117 -0.58 2.51 -7.84
N GLY A 118 -0.37 3.69 -7.24
CA GLY A 118 0.77 3.94 -6.36
C GLY A 118 0.75 3.05 -5.12
N TRP A 119 -0.43 2.87 -4.51
CA TRP A 119 -0.62 1.97 -3.37
C TRP A 119 -0.43 0.50 -3.75
N ILE A 120 -1.03 0.09 -4.88
CA ILE A 120 -0.89 -1.27 -5.41
C ILE A 120 0.58 -1.59 -5.65
N SER A 121 1.28 -0.71 -6.38
CA SER A 121 2.68 -0.92 -6.74
C SER A 121 3.59 -0.97 -5.50
N ALA A 122 3.39 -0.07 -4.55
CA ALA A 122 4.14 -0.05 -3.29
C ALA A 122 3.93 -1.35 -2.50
N ALA A 123 2.68 -1.79 -2.33
CA ALA A 123 2.36 -3.01 -1.60
C ALA A 123 2.90 -4.26 -2.30
N HIS A 124 2.66 -4.40 -3.61
CA HIS A 124 3.09 -5.54 -4.42
C HIS A 124 4.61 -5.72 -4.45
N ARG A 125 5.35 -4.61 -4.55
CA ARG A 125 6.83 -4.62 -4.44
C ARG A 125 7.29 -5.21 -3.12
N HIS A 126 6.52 -5.04 -2.05
CA HIS A 126 6.78 -5.61 -0.73
C HIS A 126 6.04 -6.94 -0.49
N GLY A 127 5.46 -7.54 -1.52
CA GLY A 127 4.75 -8.83 -1.44
C GLY A 127 3.42 -8.76 -0.68
N VAL A 128 2.82 -7.57 -0.49
CA VAL A 128 1.53 -7.39 0.20
C VAL A 128 0.40 -7.37 -0.81
N LYS A 129 -0.65 -8.14 -0.56
CA LYS A 129 -1.87 -8.11 -1.39
C LYS A 129 -2.67 -6.83 -1.14
N VAL A 130 -3.30 -6.28 -2.17
CA VAL A 130 -4.13 -5.08 -2.08
C VAL A 130 -5.57 -5.38 -2.43
N LEU A 131 -6.49 -5.03 -1.54
CA LEU A 131 -7.93 -5.17 -1.78
C LEU A 131 -8.59 -3.80 -1.92
N GLY A 132 -9.56 -3.72 -2.84
CA GLY A 132 -10.57 -2.68 -2.87
C GLY A 132 -11.71 -2.99 -1.90
N THR A 133 -12.77 -2.19 -1.94
CA THR A 133 -13.99 -2.44 -1.15
C THR A 133 -15.23 -2.42 -2.03
N PHE A 134 -16.19 -3.31 -1.73
CA PHE A 134 -17.56 -3.19 -2.19
C PHE A 134 -18.47 -3.01 -0.96
N ILE A 135 -19.02 -1.82 -0.81
CA ILE A 135 -19.75 -1.41 0.39
C ILE A 135 -21.16 -0.97 0.01
N LEU A 136 -22.15 -1.49 0.73
CA LEU A 136 -23.52 -1.01 0.67
C LEU A 136 -23.91 -0.59 2.08
N GLY A 137 -24.08 0.72 2.28
CA GLY A 137 -24.41 1.32 3.56
C GLY A 137 -25.86 1.12 3.97
N LYS A 138 -26.26 1.73 5.09
CA LYS A 138 -27.61 1.59 5.66
C LYS A 138 -28.72 2.00 4.67
N ASP A 139 -28.45 2.99 3.83
CA ASP A 139 -29.41 3.59 2.90
C ASP A 139 -29.44 2.92 1.51
N ASP A 140 -28.59 1.93 1.26
CA ASP A 140 -28.42 1.30 -0.06
C ASP A 140 -29.37 0.13 -0.33
N ILE A 141 -30.46 0.00 0.45
CA ILE A 141 -31.43 -1.09 0.27
C ILE A 141 -32.06 -1.10 -1.13
N LYS A 142 -32.17 0.08 -1.77
CA LYS A 142 -32.65 0.20 -3.16
C LYS A 142 -31.74 -0.54 -4.13
N THR A 143 -30.43 -0.40 -3.97
CA THR A 143 -29.41 -1.06 -4.79
C THR A 143 -29.56 -2.58 -4.71
N ILE A 144 -29.76 -3.10 -3.50
CA ILE A 144 -29.98 -4.53 -3.27
C ILE A 144 -31.28 -5.00 -3.91
N ASN A 145 -32.37 -4.25 -3.75
CA ASN A 145 -33.66 -4.61 -4.32
C ASN A 145 -33.62 -4.62 -5.86
N ILE A 146 -32.92 -3.68 -6.48
CA ILE A 146 -32.70 -3.66 -7.94
C ILE A 146 -31.87 -4.87 -8.36
N ALA A 147 -30.73 -5.11 -7.72
CA ALA A 147 -29.86 -6.22 -8.06
C ALA A 147 -30.56 -7.58 -7.90
N ARG A 148 -31.36 -7.74 -6.85
CA ARG A 148 -32.17 -8.94 -6.60
C ARG A 148 -33.32 -9.08 -7.59
N GLY A 149 -34.13 -8.03 -7.76
CA GLY A 149 -35.33 -8.05 -8.60
C GLY A 149 -35.04 -8.24 -10.08
N SER A 150 -33.89 -7.75 -10.55
CA SER A 150 -33.44 -7.86 -11.94
C SER A 150 -32.45 -9.01 -12.17
N GLY A 151 -32.16 -9.85 -11.16
CA GLY A 151 -31.28 -11.01 -11.30
C GLY A 151 -29.82 -10.65 -11.65
N LEU A 152 -29.32 -9.53 -11.16
CA LEU A 152 -28.02 -8.95 -11.57
C LEU A 152 -26.81 -9.56 -10.84
N THR A 153 -27.00 -10.60 -10.02
CA THR A 153 -25.92 -11.22 -9.24
C THR A 153 -24.67 -11.54 -10.06
N SER A 154 -24.85 -12.24 -11.19
CA SER A 154 -23.74 -12.63 -12.07
C SER A 154 -23.07 -11.42 -12.71
N GLN A 155 -23.83 -10.39 -13.09
CA GLN A 155 -23.30 -9.19 -13.73
C GLN A 155 -22.48 -8.35 -12.75
N VAL A 156 -22.99 -8.15 -11.53
CA VAL A 156 -22.28 -7.44 -10.46
C VAL A 156 -20.98 -8.16 -10.12
N ALA A 157 -21.03 -9.49 -9.93
CA ALA A 157 -19.84 -10.29 -9.65
C ALA A 157 -18.79 -10.21 -10.78
N THR A 158 -19.24 -10.34 -12.02
CA THR A 158 -18.35 -10.24 -13.20
C THR A 158 -17.71 -8.86 -13.29
N GLN A 159 -18.47 -7.78 -13.04
CA GLN A 159 -17.92 -6.43 -13.13
C GLN A 159 -16.95 -6.12 -11.99
N LEU A 160 -17.21 -6.56 -10.76
CA LEU A 160 -16.23 -6.46 -9.67
C LEU A 160 -14.94 -7.22 -10.01
N ALA A 161 -15.04 -8.41 -10.60
CA ALA A 161 -13.88 -9.18 -11.07
C ALA A 161 -13.12 -8.44 -12.19
N ASN A 162 -13.82 -7.81 -13.13
CA ASN A 162 -13.23 -7.01 -14.21
C ASN A 162 -12.51 -5.77 -13.67
N VAL A 163 -13.10 -5.07 -12.70
CA VAL A 163 -12.47 -3.91 -12.04
C VAL A 163 -11.17 -4.33 -11.35
N ALA A 164 -11.18 -5.45 -10.60
CA ALA A 164 -9.98 -5.98 -9.95
C ALA A 164 -8.89 -6.38 -10.95
N ARG A 165 -9.25 -7.13 -12.00
CA ARG A 165 -8.33 -7.55 -13.06
C ARG A 165 -7.73 -6.35 -13.82
N THR A 166 -8.56 -5.37 -14.18
CA THR A 166 -8.12 -4.19 -14.92
C THR A 166 -7.23 -3.30 -14.06
N GLY A 167 -7.63 -3.06 -12.81
CA GLY A 167 -6.86 -2.30 -11.83
C GLY A 167 -5.61 -3.01 -11.30
N ARG A 168 -5.47 -4.32 -11.57
CA ARG A 168 -4.38 -5.20 -11.09
C ARG A 168 -4.23 -5.23 -9.57
N PHE A 169 -5.34 -5.32 -8.85
CA PHE A 169 -5.35 -5.56 -7.39
C PHE A 169 -6.02 -6.89 -7.06
N ASP A 170 -5.84 -7.36 -5.83
CA ASP A 170 -5.98 -8.77 -5.45
C ASP A 170 -7.34 -9.12 -4.86
N GLY A 171 -8.39 -8.33 -5.08
CA GLY A 171 -9.76 -8.65 -4.67
C GLY A 171 -10.40 -7.63 -3.72
N TRP A 172 -11.23 -8.10 -2.79
CA TRP A 172 -12.30 -7.27 -2.22
C TRP A 172 -12.55 -7.51 -0.73
N LEU A 173 -12.74 -6.42 0.02
CA LEU A 173 -13.54 -6.44 1.24
C LEU A 173 -15.00 -6.13 0.90
N ILE A 174 -15.92 -7.03 1.27
CA ILE A 174 -17.35 -6.90 1.03
C ILE A 174 -18.05 -6.54 2.35
N SER A 175 -18.76 -5.41 2.39
CA SER A 175 -19.55 -4.99 3.55
C SER A 175 -20.96 -4.58 3.14
N ILE A 176 -21.97 -5.29 3.64
CA ILE A 176 -23.38 -4.99 3.34
C ILE A 176 -24.10 -4.69 4.64
N GLY A 177 -24.30 -3.39 4.89
CA GLY A 177 -24.91 -2.81 6.08
C GLY A 177 -26.38 -2.39 5.91
N CYS A 178 -27.04 -2.71 4.79
CA CYS A 178 -28.44 -2.32 4.61
C CYS A 178 -29.34 -3.15 5.54
N LYS A 179 -30.37 -2.51 6.12
CA LYS A 179 -31.40 -3.24 6.87
C LYS A 179 -32.24 -4.07 5.90
N MET A 180 -32.26 -5.38 6.10
CA MET A 180 -32.96 -6.31 5.20
C MET A 180 -33.91 -7.23 5.97
N ASP A 181 -34.87 -7.79 5.24
CA ASP A 181 -35.63 -8.93 5.73
C ASP A 181 -34.88 -10.24 5.45
N ARG A 182 -35.26 -11.31 6.15
CA ARG A 182 -34.61 -12.63 6.05
C ARG A 182 -34.62 -13.21 4.64
N SER A 183 -35.59 -12.84 3.79
CA SER A 183 -35.66 -13.31 2.40
C SER A 183 -34.53 -12.77 1.51
N CYS A 184 -33.84 -11.71 1.93
CA CYS A 184 -32.67 -11.19 1.21
C CYS A 184 -31.40 -12.02 1.46
N VAL A 185 -31.32 -12.78 2.55
CA VAL A 185 -30.10 -13.51 2.94
C VAL A 185 -29.64 -14.50 1.86
N PRO A 186 -30.52 -15.32 1.23
CA PRO A 186 -30.11 -16.18 0.12
C PRO A 186 -29.49 -15.41 -1.05
N PHE A 187 -30.03 -14.23 -1.38
CA PHE A 187 -29.47 -13.38 -2.43
C PHE A 187 -28.08 -12.87 -2.05
N VAL A 188 -27.88 -12.40 -0.81
CA VAL A 188 -26.57 -11.92 -0.34
C VAL A 188 -25.54 -13.05 -0.35
N LYS A 189 -25.91 -14.25 0.09
CA LYS A 189 -25.05 -15.45 0.02
C LYS A 189 -24.68 -15.80 -1.42
N ASN A 190 -25.65 -15.78 -2.33
CA ASN A 190 -25.39 -16.02 -3.75
C ASN A 190 -24.48 -14.95 -4.37
N LEU A 191 -24.66 -13.68 -3.99
CA LEU A 191 -23.80 -12.59 -4.43
C LEU A 191 -22.37 -12.75 -3.91
N LEU A 192 -22.19 -13.01 -2.62
CA LEU A 192 -20.87 -13.22 -2.03
C LEU A 192 -20.14 -14.40 -2.72
N SER A 193 -20.82 -15.54 -2.87
CA SER A 193 -20.27 -16.71 -3.55
C SER A 193 -19.90 -16.43 -5.01
N ALA A 194 -20.74 -15.70 -5.74
CA ALA A 194 -20.47 -15.31 -7.12
C ALA A 194 -19.27 -14.35 -7.23
N VAL A 195 -19.18 -13.34 -6.35
CA VAL A 195 -18.05 -12.41 -6.29
C VAL A 195 -16.76 -13.15 -5.98
N THR A 196 -16.76 -14.04 -4.99
CA THR A 196 -15.62 -14.91 -4.67
C THR A 196 -15.19 -15.73 -5.88
N THR A 197 -16.13 -16.39 -6.55
CA THR A 197 -15.83 -17.28 -7.69
C THR A 197 -15.28 -16.51 -8.90
N GLU A 198 -15.95 -15.44 -9.32
CA GLU A 198 -15.53 -14.67 -10.50
C GLU A 198 -14.23 -13.91 -10.24
N THR A 199 -13.99 -13.40 -9.02
CA THR A 199 -12.73 -12.73 -8.69
C THR A 199 -11.55 -13.71 -8.77
N HIS A 200 -11.68 -14.92 -8.20
CA HIS A 200 -10.62 -15.94 -8.31
C HIS A 200 -10.32 -16.37 -9.75
N LYS A 201 -11.36 -16.42 -10.58
CA LYS A 201 -11.22 -16.75 -12.01
C LYS A 201 -10.50 -15.65 -12.77
N ALA A 202 -10.80 -14.39 -12.49
CA ALA A 202 -10.21 -13.24 -13.18
C ALA A 202 -8.81 -12.87 -12.64
N VAL A 203 -8.57 -13.08 -11.35
CA VAL A 203 -7.34 -12.72 -10.63
C VAL A 203 -6.89 -13.93 -9.80
N PRO A 204 -6.05 -14.82 -10.35
CA PRO A 204 -5.56 -16.00 -9.63
C PRO A 204 -4.85 -15.61 -8.33
N GLY A 205 -5.23 -16.24 -7.23
CA GLY A 205 -4.69 -15.92 -5.91
C GLY A 205 -5.31 -14.69 -5.25
N SER A 206 -6.42 -14.16 -5.75
CA SER A 206 -7.20 -13.10 -5.09
C SER A 206 -7.66 -13.48 -3.68
N LEU A 207 -8.19 -12.49 -2.95
CA LEU A 207 -8.87 -12.66 -1.68
C LEU A 207 -10.20 -11.89 -1.69
N VAL A 208 -11.26 -12.53 -1.24
CA VAL A 208 -12.55 -11.92 -0.94
C VAL A 208 -12.85 -12.12 0.54
N ILE A 209 -13.00 -11.01 1.26
CA ILE A 209 -13.21 -10.98 2.71
C ILE A 209 -14.58 -10.39 3.01
N TRP A 210 -15.37 -11.07 3.83
CA TRP A 210 -16.67 -10.60 4.28
C TRP A 210 -16.56 -9.78 5.57
N TYR A 211 -17.22 -8.63 5.66
CA TYR A 211 -17.32 -7.89 6.92
C TYR A 211 -18.53 -8.36 7.75
N ASP A 212 -18.34 -8.52 9.06
CA ASP A 212 -19.36 -8.88 10.05
C ASP A 212 -20.42 -7.78 10.24
N ALA A 213 -21.27 -7.58 9.22
CA ALA A 213 -22.38 -6.63 9.23
C ALA A 213 -23.75 -7.30 9.36
N LEU A 214 -23.94 -8.48 8.75
CA LEU A 214 -25.24 -9.13 8.57
C LEU A 214 -25.28 -10.50 9.24
N ASP A 215 -26.38 -10.80 9.93
CA ASP A 215 -26.64 -12.12 10.49
C ASP A 215 -27.48 -13.02 9.54
N VAL A 216 -27.55 -14.33 9.82
CA VAL A 216 -28.33 -15.29 8.99
C VAL A 216 -29.84 -14.99 8.90
N ASN A 217 -30.35 -14.09 9.74
CA ASN A 217 -31.76 -13.68 9.76
C ASN A 217 -31.98 -12.35 9.03
N GLY A 218 -30.95 -11.76 8.44
CA GLY A 218 -31.01 -10.49 7.72
C GLY A 218 -30.89 -9.26 8.63
N LYS A 219 -30.58 -9.43 9.92
CA LYS A 219 -30.40 -8.30 10.84
C LYS A 219 -29.00 -7.73 10.65
N THR A 220 -28.94 -6.43 10.38
CA THR A 220 -27.69 -5.69 10.33
C THR A 220 -27.21 -5.38 11.75
N LYS A 221 -26.49 -6.32 12.34
CA LYS A 221 -25.89 -6.18 13.65
C LYS A 221 -24.58 -6.95 13.63
N PRO A 222 -23.44 -6.28 13.82
CA PRO A 222 -22.18 -6.98 14.01
C PRO A 222 -22.23 -7.90 15.23
N GLN A 223 -21.72 -9.11 15.08
CA GLN A 223 -21.62 -10.07 16.18
C GLN A 223 -20.37 -9.80 17.03
N ASN A 224 -19.33 -9.18 16.44
CA ASN A 224 -17.99 -8.96 17.00
C ASN A 224 -17.22 -10.26 17.26
N GLU A 225 -17.77 -11.39 16.83
CA GLU A 225 -17.22 -12.73 16.98
C GLU A 225 -17.67 -13.59 15.80
N LEU A 226 -16.93 -14.65 15.50
CA LEU A 226 -17.44 -15.70 14.63
C LEU A 226 -18.38 -16.60 15.45
N ASN A 227 -19.63 -16.71 15.04
CA ASN A 227 -20.62 -17.59 15.67
C ASN A 227 -21.59 -18.18 14.63
N GLU A 228 -22.57 -18.97 15.07
CA GLU A 228 -23.56 -19.63 14.20
C GLU A 228 -24.36 -18.65 13.33
N LYS A 229 -24.40 -17.36 13.69
CA LYS A 229 -25.16 -16.34 12.97
C LYS A 229 -24.41 -15.73 11.79
N ASN A 230 -23.08 -15.84 11.71
CA ASN A 230 -22.30 -15.28 10.60
C ASN A 230 -21.33 -16.28 9.96
N ALA A 231 -21.10 -17.45 10.56
CA ALA A 231 -20.23 -18.50 10.00
C ALA A 231 -20.58 -18.91 8.57
N CYS A 232 -21.87 -18.92 8.22
CA CYS A 232 -22.30 -19.29 6.88
C CYS A 232 -21.89 -18.31 5.76
N PHE A 233 -21.37 -17.13 6.09
CA PHE A 233 -20.76 -16.20 5.13
C PHE A 233 -19.27 -16.49 4.96
N LEU A 234 -18.58 -16.88 6.04
CA LEU A 234 -17.18 -17.32 5.98
C LEU A 234 -17.03 -18.51 5.03
N ASP A 235 -17.98 -19.45 5.01
CA ASP A 235 -17.99 -20.61 4.11
C ASP A 235 -18.03 -20.25 2.61
N LEU A 236 -18.36 -18.99 2.26
CA LEU A 236 -18.54 -18.53 0.89
C LEU A 236 -17.40 -17.64 0.38
N CYS A 237 -16.37 -17.42 1.20
CA CYS A 237 -15.27 -16.51 0.91
C CYS A 237 -13.98 -16.89 1.66
N ASP A 238 -12.92 -16.13 1.43
CA ASP A 238 -11.57 -16.46 1.91
C ASP A 238 -11.33 -16.05 3.37
N GLY A 239 -12.17 -15.16 3.91
CA GLY A 239 -12.08 -14.77 5.30
C GLY A 239 -13.21 -13.87 5.77
N ILE A 240 -13.27 -13.65 7.08
CA ILE A 240 -14.23 -12.77 7.72
C ILE A 240 -13.51 -11.72 8.55
N PHE A 241 -13.90 -10.46 8.38
CA PHE A 241 -13.47 -9.32 9.16
C PHE A 241 -14.52 -9.07 10.25
N LEU A 242 -14.17 -9.36 11.51
CA LEU A 242 -15.04 -9.15 12.66
C LEU A 242 -15.00 -7.71 13.14
N ASN A 243 -16.13 -7.20 13.62
CA ASN A 243 -16.23 -5.84 14.16
C ASN A 243 -15.45 -5.66 15.48
N PHE A 244 -15.31 -4.41 15.92
CA PHE A 244 -14.34 -3.97 16.92
C PHE A 244 -14.70 -4.26 18.39
N ARG A 245 -15.97 -4.56 18.71
CA ARG A 245 -16.47 -4.63 20.10
C ARG A 245 -16.41 -6.02 20.72
N TRP A 246 -15.28 -6.70 20.53
CA TRP A 246 -15.05 -8.04 21.05
C TRP A 246 -14.55 -8.04 22.50
N THR A 247 -14.71 -9.19 23.16
CA THR A 247 -14.08 -9.53 24.45
C THR A 247 -13.13 -10.72 24.28
N GLU A 248 -12.28 -11.02 25.27
CA GLU A 248 -11.37 -12.17 25.18
C GLU A 248 -12.11 -13.52 25.09
N GLU A 249 -13.30 -13.62 25.71
CA GLU A 249 -14.18 -14.78 25.59
C GLU A 249 -14.67 -14.94 24.14
N MET A 250 -15.06 -13.84 23.49
CA MET A 250 -15.47 -13.83 22.08
C MET A 250 -14.34 -14.25 21.15
N LEU A 251 -13.08 -13.84 21.43
CA LEU A 251 -11.92 -14.30 20.69
C LEU A 251 -11.74 -15.82 20.81
N THR A 252 -11.87 -16.34 22.03
CA THR A 252 -11.73 -17.77 22.31
C THR A 252 -12.82 -18.58 21.61
N SER A 253 -14.08 -18.14 21.69
CA SER A 253 -15.22 -18.75 21.00
C SER A 253 -15.05 -18.72 19.48
N SER A 254 -14.63 -17.58 18.93
CA SER A 254 -14.36 -17.44 17.49
C SER A 254 -13.29 -18.42 17.03
N ALA A 255 -12.20 -18.55 17.79
CA ALA A 255 -11.11 -19.48 17.46
C ALA A 255 -11.57 -20.94 17.54
N GLN A 256 -12.38 -21.30 18.53
CA GLN A 256 -12.92 -22.65 18.64
C GLN A 256 -13.82 -23.00 17.47
N LEU A 257 -14.75 -22.10 17.10
CA LEU A 257 -15.67 -22.33 16.00
C LEU A 257 -14.95 -22.34 14.64
N ALA A 258 -13.93 -21.50 14.45
CA ALA A 258 -13.18 -21.43 13.20
C ALA A 258 -12.38 -22.71 12.88
N GLY A 259 -12.00 -23.49 13.89
CA GLY A 259 -11.23 -24.72 13.70
C GLY A 259 -9.92 -24.47 12.93
N ASP A 260 -9.78 -25.09 11.76
CA ASP A 260 -8.61 -24.93 10.88
C ASP A 260 -8.58 -23.57 10.16
N ARG A 261 -9.70 -22.85 10.11
CA ARG A 261 -9.83 -21.53 9.47
C ARG A 261 -9.55 -20.36 10.39
N LYS A 262 -8.90 -20.56 11.55
CA LYS A 262 -8.56 -19.46 12.49
C LYS A 262 -7.81 -18.31 11.83
N ALA A 263 -6.88 -18.61 10.92
CA ALA A 263 -6.13 -17.60 10.18
C ALA A 263 -6.99 -16.80 9.18
N ASP A 264 -8.19 -17.26 8.84
CA ASP A 264 -9.14 -16.59 7.94
C ASP A 264 -10.13 -15.70 8.72
N VAL A 265 -10.07 -15.71 10.06
CA VAL A 265 -10.85 -14.83 10.93
C VAL A 265 -9.98 -13.65 11.34
N TYR A 266 -10.30 -12.48 10.78
CA TYR A 266 -9.60 -11.22 11.01
C TYR A 266 -10.36 -10.38 12.04
N VAL A 267 -9.84 -10.30 13.26
CA VAL A 267 -10.44 -9.53 14.33
C VAL A 267 -10.13 -8.05 14.14
N GLY A 268 -11.17 -7.23 14.01
CA GLY A 268 -11.06 -5.78 13.84
C GLY A 268 -10.44 -5.10 15.06
N ILE A 269 -9.49 -4.20 14.80
CA ILE A 269 -8.85 -3.33 15.79
C ILE A 269 -8.91 -1.89 15.25
N ASP A 270 -9.93 -1.14 15.67
CA ASP A 270 -10.02 0.31 15.46
C ASP A 270 -8.92 1.05 16.23
N VAL A 271 -8.04 1.75 15.51
CA VAL A 271 -6.93 2.51 16.10
C VAL A 271 -7.44 3.69 16.94
N TYR A 272 -8.63 4.23 16.65
CA TYR A 272 -9.26 5.24 17.49
C TYR A 272 -9.85 4.68 18.79
N ALA A 273 -10.02 3.36 18.88
CA ALA A 273 -10.64 2.67 20.02
C ALA A 273 -12.04 3.19 20.40
N ARG A 274 -12.88 3.43 19.39
CA ARG A 274 -14.25 3.92 19.59
C ARG A 274 -15.13 2.81 20.16
N ASN A 275 -15.55 2.95 21.41
CA ASN A 275 -16.43 2.01 22.11
C ASN A 275 -15.85 0.59 22.23
N THR A 276 -14.54 0.48 22.47
CA THR A 276 -13.83 -0.81 22.57
C THR A 276 -13.35 -1.07 23.99
N SER A 277 -13.18 -2.35 24.33
CA SER A 277 -12.61 -2.79 25.62
C SER A 277 -11.08 -2.59 25.68
N TYR A 278 -10.42 -2.58 24.53
CA TYR A 278 -8.98 -2.37 24.39
C TYR A 278 -8.62 -0.89 24.16
N ARG A 279 -7.33 -0.58 24.29
CA ARG A 279 -6.76 0.75 23.98
C ARG A 279 -6.23 0.81 22.56
N GLY A 280 -6.55 1.91 21.87
CA GLY A 280 -6.09 2.21 20.51
C GLY A 280 -4.75 2.97 20.50
N GLY A 281 -4.51 3.70 19.41
CA GLY A 281 -3.30 4.48 19.20
C GLY A 281 -2.04 3.65 19.42
N TYR A 282 -1.04 4.21 20.11
CA TYR A 282 0.24 3.54 20.35
C TYR A 282 0.16 2.26 21.21
N GLU A 283 -0.98 1.97 21.85
CA GLU A 283 -1.17 0.74 22.62
C GLU A 283 -1.92 -0.35 21.84
N MET A 284 -2.30 -0.09 20.58
CA MET A 284 -3.06 -1.03 19.75
C MET A 284 -2.38 -2.40 19.58
N TYR A 285 -1.05 -2.45 19.65
CA TYR A 285 -0.30 -3.70 19.56
C TYR A 285 -0.70 -4.71 20.65
N LYS A 286 -1.20 -4.25 21.81
CA LYS A 286 -1.70 -5.12 22.88
C LYS A 286 -2.97 -5.85 22.46
N ALA A 287 -3.86 -5.18 21.72
CA ALA A 287 -5.04 -5.82 21.13
C ALA A 287 -4.62 -6.86 20.09
N VAL A 288 -3.64 -6.53 19.23
CA VAL A 288 -3.04 -7.50 18.29
C VAL A 288 -2.48 -8.71 19.04
N GLN A 289 -1.77 -8.51 20.15
CA GLN A 289 -1.24 -9.60 20.97
C GLN A 289 -2.34 -10.53 21.49
N LEU A 290 -3.46 -10.00 21.98
CA LEU A 290 -4.58 -10.80 22.47
C LEU A 290 -5.17 -11.65 21.35
N VAL A 291 -5.43 -11.06 20.19
CA VAL A 291 -5.92 -11.75 18.99
C VAL A 291 -4.98 -12.88 18.57
N ARG A 292 -3.66 -12.61 18.54
CA ARG A 292 -2.63 -13.59 18.19
C ARG A 292 -2.56 -14.77 19.15
N ARG A 293 -2.78 -14.57 20.46
CA ARG A 293 -2.78 -15.66 21.46
C ARG A 293 -3.87 -16.69 21.19
N CYS A 294 -4.98 -16.29 20.57
CA CYS A 294 -6.06 -17.20 20.16
C CYS A 294 -5.80 -17.87 18.80
N GLY A 295 -4.68 -17.56 18.13
CA GLY A 295 -4.37 -18.04 16.77
C GLY A 295 -5.17 -17.34 15.67
N LEU A 296 -5.84 -16.23 15.99
CA LEU A 296 -6.66 -15.48 15.04
C LEU A 296 -5.83 -14.41 14.31
N SER A 297 -6.31 -14.01 13.13
CA SER A 297 -5.74 -12.91 12.37
C SER A 297 -6.23 -11.55 12.90
N ALA A 298 -5.45 -10.50 12.70
CA ALA A 298 -5.79 -9.15 13.15
C ALA A 298 -6.05 -8.23 11.95
N ALA A 299 -7.00 -7.32 12.06
CA ALA A 299 -7.24 -6.28 11.08
C ALA A 299 -7.21 -4.88 11.72
N VAL A 300 -6.12 -4.16 11.50
CA VAL A 300 -5.91 -2.80 12.02
C VAL A 300 -6.65 -1.82 11.12
N PHE A 301 -7.63 -1.11 11.69
CA PHE A 301 -8.50 -0.18 10.99
C PHE A 301 -8.21 1.28 11.37
N ALA A 302 -8.23 2.18 10.39
CA ALA A 302 -8.09 3.63 10.58
C ALA A 302 -6.78 4.10 11.21
N ALA A 303 -5.65 3.50 10.79
CA ALA A 303 -4.32 4.02 11.15
C ALA A 303 -3.98 5.39 10.50
N GLY A 304 -4.90 5.98 9.73
CA GLY A 304 -4.93 7.42 9.42
C GLY A 304 -4.85 8.30 10.68
N TRP A 305 -5.28 7.76 11.83
CA TRP A 305 -5.11 8.33 13.17
C TRP A 305 -3.76 9.01 13.42
N VAL A 306 -2.65 8.42 12.96
CA VAL A 306 -1.32 9.00 13.12
C VAL A 306 -1.25 10.39 12.51
N TYR A 307 -1.78 10.53 11.31
CA TYR A 307 -1.74 11.75 10.52
C TYR A 307 -2.76 12.77 11.03
N GLU A 308 -3.97 12.30 11.32
CA GLU A 308 -5.11 13.13 11.71
C GLU A 308 -5.01 13.67 13.14
N THR A 309 -4.42 12.90 14.07
CA THR A 309 -4.40 13.26 15.50
C THR A 309 -3.02 13.60 16.05
N GLN A 310 -1.94 13.01 15.51
CA GLN A 310 -0.58 13.21 16.04
C GLN A 310 0.22 14.27 15.26
N GLY A 311 -0.35 14.76 14.15
CA GLY A 311 0.17 15.86 13.35
C GLY A 311 1.19 15.46 12.27
N LYS A 312 1.16 16.22 11.16
CA LYS A 312 1.97 15.98 9.96
C LYS A 312 3.48 16.12 10.19
N ARG A 313 3.90 17.07 11.05
CA ARG A 313 5.32 17.42 11.26
C ARG A 313 6.19 16.24 11.72
N ASN A 314 5.64 15.37 12.56
CA ASN A 314 6.34 14.20 13.11
C ASN A 314 5.77 12.88 12.57
N PHE A 315 5.09 12.92 11.42
CA PHE A 315 4.34 11.79 10.88
C PHE A 315 5.17 10.49 10.81
N ALA A 316 6.39 10.54 10.26
CA ALA A 316 7.26 9.37 10.17
C ALA A 316 7.53 8.77 11.56
N LYS A 317 7.99 9.58 12.52
CA LYS A 317 8.27 9.14 13.90
C LYS A 317 7.03 8.51 14.57
N ASN A 318 5.87 9.13 14.39
CA ASN A 318 4.62 8.64 14.99
C ASN A 318 4.13 7.36 14.31
N GLN A 319 4.29 7.23 12.99
CA GLN A 319 3.98 6.01 12.25
C GLN A 319 4.86 4.85 12.74
N TYR A 320 6.16 5.10 12.90
CA TYR A 320 7.08 4.12 13.47
C TYR A 320 6.68 3.66 14.85
N ARG A 321 6.29 4.58 15.73
CA ARG A 321 5.83 4.23 17.07
C ARG A 321 4.55 3.39 17.03
N LEU A 322 3.62 3.71 16.14
CA LEU A 322 2.35 2.98 16.02
C LEU A 322 2.59 1.54 15.55
N TRP A 323 3.41 1.37 14.52
CA TRP A 323 3.66 0.08 13.85
C TRP A 323 4.86 -0.70 14.41
N SER A 324 5.46 -0.24 15.51
CA SER A 324 6.54 -0.94 16.21
C SER A 324 5.98 -2.13 17.03
N PHE A 325 5.46 -3.12 16.33
CA PHE A 325 4.89 -4.31 16.93
C PHE A 325 5.99 -5.20 17.53
N PRO A 326 5.71 -5.87 18.67
CA PRO A 326 6.55 -6.96 19.16
C PRO A 326 6.68 -8.08 18.11
N ASP A 327 7.78 -8.83 18.14
CA ASP A 327 8.06 -9.88 17.13
C ASP A 327 6.94 -10.91 17.02
N ASN A 328 6.32 -11.29 18.14
CA ASN A 328 5.21 -12.26 18.16
C ASN A 328 3.89 -11.72 17.57
N CYS A 329 3.83 -10.45 17.21
CA CYS A 329 2.72 -9.83 16.47
C CYS A 329 3.00 -9.65 14.99
N CYS A 330 4.28 -9.68 14.60
CA CYS A 330 4.70 -9.45 13.23
C CYS A 330 4.53 -10.73 12.41
N SER A 331 4.05 -10.60 11.18
CA SER A 331 4.04 -11.71 10.24
C SER A 331 5.47 -12.08 9.84
N ASP A 332 5.68 -13.35 9.50
CA ASP A 332 6.93 -13.76 8.88
C ASP A 332 7.06 -13.10 7.52
N TRP A 333 8.20 -12.46 7.27
CA TRP A 333 8.51 -11.78 6.02
C TRP A 333 9.98 -12.02 5.70
N ARG A 334 10.25 -12.56 4.52
CA ARG A 334 11.61 -12.92 4.08
C ARG A 334 11.80 -12.61 2.61
N LEU A 335 12.93 -11.99 2.30
CA LEU A 335 13.42 -11.87 0.93
C LEU A 335 14.18 -13.14 0.56
N THR A 336 13.74 -13.83 -0.49
CA THR A 336 14.28 -15.15 -0.86
C THR A 336 14.89 -15.20 -2.26
N LYS A 337 14.64 -14.19 -3.11
CA LYS A 337 15.17 -14.15 -4.49
C LYS A 337 15.80 -12.80 -4.84
N PRO A 338 17.09 -12.75 -5.24
CA PRO A 338 17.67 -11.63 -5.98
C PRO A 338 17.26 -11.69 -7.48
N PRO A 339 17.47 -10.63 -8.28
CA PRO A 339 18.13 -9.37 -7.90
C PRO A 339 17.26 -8.49 -6.98
N LEU A 340 17.90 -7.87 -5.99
CA LEU A 340 17.32 -6.86 -5.11
C LEU A 340 17.98 -5.52 -5.41
N SER A 341 17.20 -4.44 -5.49
CA SER A 341 17.73 -3.09 -5.50
C SER A 341 16.84 -2.15 -4.71
N THR A 342 17.43 -1.31 -3.87
CA THR A 342 16.72 -0.23 -3.17
C THR A 342 17.65 0.92 -2.81
N SER A 343 17.18 2.13 -3.05
CA SER A 343 17.72 3.38 -2.52
C SER A 343 17.06 3.81 -1.21
N PHE A 344 16.11 3.00 -0.72
CA PHE A 344 15.27 3.29 0.44
C PHE A 344 14.33 4.49 0.22
N CYS A 345 14.12 4.91 -1.03
CA CYS A 345 13.16 5.96 -1.33
C CYS A 345 11.75 5.58 -0.87
N GLN A 346 11.12 6.44 -0.06
CA GLN A 346 9.77 6.20 0.46
C GLN A 346 8.64 6.69 -0.46
N GLY A 347 8.96 7.08 -1.70
CA GLY A 347 7.99 7.63 -2.66
C GLY A 347 7.63 9.09 -2.37
N PHE A 348 8.54 9.85 -1.77
CA PHE A 348 8.38 11.30 -1.57
C PHE A 348 9.75 11.96 -1.44
N GLY A 349 9.80 13.28 -1.57
CA GLY A 349 11.01 14.07 -1.27
C GLY A 349 10.80 15.57 -1.45
N THR A 350 11.68 16.37 -0.87
CA THR A 350 11.77 17.83 -1.14
C THR A 350 12.70 18.14 -2.31
N ARG A 351 13.41 17.11 -2.79
CA ARG A 351 14.41 17.10 -3.85
C ARG A 351 14.32 15.78 -4.60
N VAL A 352 14.83 15.76 -5.83
CA VAL A 352 14.94 14.54 -6.65
C VAL A 352 16.40 14.31 -7.01
N PHE A 353 16.92 13.14 -6.67
CA PHE A 353 18.28 12.71 -6.95
C PHE A 353 18.31 11.57 -7.96
N GLU A 354 19.34 11.56 -8.80
CA GLU A 354 19.67 10.47 -9.72
C GLU A 354 21.18 10.28 -9.72
N ASP A 355 21.63 9.06 -9.40
CA ASP A 355 23.06 8.71 -9.23
C ASP A 355 23.83 9.70 -8.34
N GLY A 356 23.21 10.09 -7.22
CA GLY A 356 23.77 11.04 -6.24
C GLY A 356 23.78 12.50 -6.70
N LYS A 357 23.27 12.80 -7.90
CA LYS A 357 23.19 14.16 -8.43
C LYS A 357 21.79 14.71 -8.26
N LEU A 358 21.71 15.93 -7.72
CA LEU A 358 20.46 16.67 -7.66
C LEU A 358 19.96 16.97 -9.09
N ARG A 359 18.77 16.48 -9.43
CA ARG A 359 18.13 16.71 -10.73
C ARG A 359 17.16 17.88 -10.74
N LYS A 360 16.39 18.02 -9.67
CA LYS A 360 15.43 19.12 -9.48
C LYS A 360 15.52 19.65 -8.06
N LEU A 361 15.77 20.95 -7.93
CA LEU A 361 15.77 21.69 -6.67
C LEU A 361 14.38 22.32 -6.47
N GLY A 362 13.86 22.29 -5.24
CA GLY A 362 12.65 23.04 -4.86
C GLY A 362 11.30 22.41 -5.24
N HIS A 363 11.30 21.25 -5.91
CA HIS A 363 10.09 20.48 -6.18
C HIS A 363 9.86 19.46 -5.07
N MET A 364 8.97 19.81 -4.14
CA MET A 364 8.33 18.81 -3.27
C MET A 364 7.54 17.85 -4.13
N TRP A 365 7.61 16.56 -3.82
CA TRP A 365 6.89 15.55 -4.58
C TRP A 365 6.48 14.37 -3.71
N PHE A 366 5.40 13.74 -4.12
CA PHE A 366 4.88 12.49 -3.58
C PHE A 366 4.43 11.60 -4.74
N ASN A 367 4.93 10.37 -4.78
CA ASN A 367 4.52 9.34 -5.72
C ASN A 367 4.87 7.96 -5.13
N LEU A 368 3.87 7.24 -4.62
CA LEU A 368 4.04 5.90 -4.03
C LEU A 368 4.50 4.85 -5.03
N HIS A 369 4.29 5.05 -6.34
CA HIS A 369 4.83 4.14 -7.35
C HIS A 369 6.37 4.07 -7.26
N LYS A 370 7.02 5.18 -6.87
CA LYS A 370 8.47 5.29 -6.67
C LYS A 370 8.95 4.78 -5.30
N GLN A 371 8.07 4.28 -4.43
CA GLN A 371 8.48 3.75 -3.14
C GLN A 371 9.21 2.42 -3.31
N GLN A 372 10.44 2.35 -2.81
CA GLN A 372 11.30 1.16 -2.90
C GLN A 372 11.33 0.39 -1.57
N LEU A 373 11.95 -0.79 -1.60
CA LEU A 373 12.00 -1.68 -0.45
C LEU A 373 12.60 -0.99 0.78
N GLN A 374 11.86 -1.06 1.88
CA GLN A 374 12.25 -0.46 3.15
C GLN A 374 12.91 -1.51 4.07
N PRO A 375 13.76 -1.10 5.03
CA PRO A 375 14.22 -2.02 6.07
C PRO A 375 13.07 -2.36 7.02
N ARG A 376 12.98 -3.61 7.47
CA ARG A 376 11.91 -4.10 8.38
C ARG A 376 11.76 -3.25 9.65
N ASP A 377 12.87 -2.75 10.17
CA ASP A 377 12.96 -2.04 11.45
C ASP A 377 13.72 -0.71 11.33
N GLN A 378 13.75 -0.13 10.13
CA GLN A 378 14.60 1.02 9.77
C GLN A 378 16.10 0.83 9.99
N GLY A 379 16.59 -0.41 10.08
CA GLY A 379 18.00 -0.67 10.32
C GLY A 379 18.42 -0.58 11.78
N ASN A 380 17.48 -0.62 12.74
CA ASN A 380 17.82 -0.81 14.15
C ASN A 380 18.63 -2.11 14.39
N THR A 381 18.40 -3.13 13.59
CA THR A 381 19.11 -4.42 13.58
C THR A 381 20.42 -4.39 12.80
N LEU A 382 20.74 -3.32 12.05
CA LEU A 382 22.05 -3.21 11.37
C LEU A 382 23.19 -3.18 12.39
N CYS A 383 23.03 -2.43 13.49
CA CYS A 383 23.91 -2.53 14.66
C CYS A 383 23.29 -1.80 15.86
N SER A 384 22.84 -2.57 16.87
CA SER A 384 22.21 -2.02 18.07
C SER A 384 23.18 -1.31 19.03
N THR A 385 24.47 -1.68 18.97
CA THR A 385 25.50 -1.18 19.89
C THR A 385 26.34 -0.05 19.29
N CYS A 386 26.64 -0.11 18.00
CA CYS A 386 27.65 0.73 17.35
C CYS A 386 27.09 1.85 16.47
N CYS A 387 25.80 1.84 16.12
CA CYS A 387 25.22 2.91 15.32
C CYS A 387 23.75 3.18 15.66
N SER A 388 23.20 4.22 15.05
CA SER A 388 21.76 4.45 14.94
C SER A 388 21.44 4.76 13.48
N VAL A 389 20.36 4.18 12.97
CA VAL A 389 19.94 4.32 11.58
C VAL A 389 18.58 5.00 11.54
N LYS A 390 18.43 5.97 10.63
CA LYS A 390 17.19 6.70 10.41
C LYS A 390 17.02 6.99 8.93
N LEU A 391 15.78 7.10 8.47
CA LEU A 391 15.51 7.66 7.15
C LEU A 391 16.02 9.11 7.06
N HIS A 392 16.64 9.45 5.93
CA HIS A 392 17.08 10.80 5.57
C HIS A 392 16.44 11.19 4.24
N ALA A 393 15.83 12.37 4.18
CA ALA A 393 15.07 12.82 3.00
C ALA A 393 15.58 14.17 2.44
N GLU A 394 16.69 14.69 2.97
CA GLU A 394 17.32 15.92 2.47
C GLU A 394 18.33 15.63 1.36
N ASP A 395 18.93 14.43 1.39
CA ASP A 395 19.85 13.90 0.39
C ASP A 395 19.49 12.45 0.05
N ALA A 396 19.82 12.03 -1.18
CA ALA A 396 19.61 10.67 -1.64
C ALA A 396 20.57 10.32 -2.78
N TYR A 397 20.76 9.03 -3.04
CA TYR A 397 21.43 8.57 -4.26
C TYR A 397 20.44 8.54 -5.43
N ASN A 398 19.31 7.84 -5.26
CA ASN A 398 18.21 7.80 -6.22
C ASN A 398 16.87 8.10 -5.54
N GLY A 399 16.06 8.96 -6.15
CA GLY A 399 14.75 9.36 -5.61
C GLY A 399 14.84 10.47 -4.57
N GLY A 400 14.11 10.32 -3.47
CA GLY A 400 13.88 11.40 -2.48
C GLY A 400 14.29 11.06 -1.04
N GLY A 401 14.92 9.92 -0.82
CA GLY A 401 15.47 9.58 0.49
C GLY A 401 16.46 8.42 0.46
N CYS A 402 17.19 8.26 1.57
CA CYS A 402 18.18 7.23 1.83
C CYS A 402 18.22 6.92 3.35
N LEU A 403 19.17 6.08 3.80
CA LEU A 403 19.37 5.82 5.22
C LEU A 403 20.58 6.59 5.76
N ARG A 404 20.38 7.35 6.84
CA ARG A 404 21.45 7.98 7.62
C ARG A 404 21.88 7.10 8.77
N ILE A 405 23.15 6.73 8.76
CA ILE A 405 23.82 5.91 9.76
C ILE A 405 24.72 6.84 10.57
N LEU A 406 24.40 6.99 11.86
CA LEU A 406 25.23 7.70 12.83
C LEU A 406 25.96 6.65 13.68
N PHE A 407 27.28 6.57 13.54
CA PHE A 407 28.11 5.70 14.35
C PHE A 407 28.31 6.29 15.74
N LYS A 408 28.18 5.45 16.76
CA LYS A 408 28.47 5.79 18.15
C LYS A 408 29.97 5.57 18.36
N PRO A 409 30.75 6.61 18.67
CA PRO A 409 32.16 6.43 18.98
C PRO A 409 32.30 5.53 20.22
N ASN A 410 33.16 4.51 20.13
CA ASN A 410 33.48 3.66 21.27
C ASN A 410 34.43 4.44 22.21
N PRO A 411 34.04 4.73 23.46
CA PRO A 411 34.89 5.49 24.38
C PRO A 411 36.23 4.80 24.71
N ASN A 412 36.35 3.49 24.46
CA ASN A 412 37.57 2.71 24.67
C ASN A 412 38.39 2.48 23.39
N GLN A 413 37.98 3.01 22.23
CA GLN A 413 38.77 2.98 20.99
C GLN A 413 38.98 4.42 20.51
N SER A 414 40.19 4.93 20.74
CA SER A 414 40.67 6.15 20.08
C SER A 414 40.78 5.89 18.57
N ASP A 415 40.06 6.70 17.79
CA ASP A 415 40.13 6.78 16.33
C ASP A 415 39.84 5.49 15.56
N VAL A 416 38.57 5.06 15.55
CA VAL A 416 38.10 4.26 14.42
C VAL A 416 37.92 5.20 13.22
N LYS A 417 38.96 5.33 12.39
CA LYS A 417 38.79 5.93 11.06
C LYS A 417 37.73 5.09 10.32
N PRO A 418 36.65 5.69 9.81
CA PRO A 418 35.65 4.95 9.07
C PRO A 418 36.32 4.31 7.86
N TYR A 419 36.21 2.99 7.77
CA TYR A 419 36.85 2.19 6.74
C TYR A 419 35.76 1.68 5.79
N VAL A 420 35.93 2.01 4.51
CA VAL A 420 35.08 1.54 3.41
C VAL A 420 35.67 0.22 2.92
N ARG A 421 34.93 -0.89 3.04
CA ARG A 421 35.23 -2.13 2.31
C ARG A 421 34.32 -2.15 1.08
N LYS A 422 34.90 -1.97 -0.11
CA LYS A 422 34.28 -2.46 -1.34
C LYS A 422 34.36 -3.97 -1.26
N TYR A 423 33.24 -4.64 -1.08
CA TYR A 423 33.21 -6.09 -1.16
C TYR A 423 33.07 -6.46 -2.64
N GLU A 424 34.17 -6.85 -3.30
CA GLU A 424 34.07 -7.82 -4.39
C GLU A 424 33.94 -9.17 -3.69
N LEU A 425 32.69 -9.65 -3.66
CA LEU A 425 32.22 -10.63 -2.69
C LEU A 425 32.17 -12.01 -3.33
N ASP A 426 33.31 -12.48 -3.84
CA ASP A 426 33.52 -13.90 -4.00
C ASP A 426 33.49 -14.51 -2.58
N ASP A 427 32.61 -15.48 -2.31
CA ASP A 427 32.46 -16.23 -1.05
C ASP A 427 31.44 -15.78 0.02
N LEU A 428 30.24 -15.33 -0.38
CA LEU A 428 29.05 -15.63 0.45
C LEU A 428 28.36 -16.89 -0.05
N ARG A 429 28.82 -18.06 0.40
CA ARG A 429 27.97 -19.25 0.42
C ARG A 429 26.88 -19.00 1.44
N GLY A 430 25.66 -18.75 0.98
CA GLY A 430 24.49 -18.72 1.86
C GLY A 430 24.35 -20.05 2.62
N THR A 431 23.52 -20.08 3.67
CA THR A 431 23.22 -21.30 4.44
C THR A 431 22.67 -22.45 3.58
N ASP A 432 22.23 -22.15 2.36
CA ASP A 432 21.72 -23.10 1.35
C ASP A 432 22.65 -23.26 0.12
N GLY A 433 23.90 -22.80 0.19
CA GLY A 433 24.88 -22.99 -0.90
C GLY A 433 24.72 -22.06 -2.11
N ALA A 434 23.90 -21.00 -2.02
CA ALA A 434 23.79 -19.99 -3.08
C ALA A 434 25.05 -19.13 -3.18
N ILE A 435 25.51 -18.84 -4.41
CA ILE A 435 26.60 -17.92 -4.73
C ILE A 435 25.98 -16.58 -5.18
N LEU A 436 26.42 -15.47 -4.57
CA LEU A 436 26.05 -14.10 -4.95
C LEU A 436 27.20 -13.47 -5.76
N ASP A 437 26.86 -12.66 -6.76
CA ASP A 437 27.83 -12.01 -7.66
C ASP A 437 28.17 -10.58 -7.26
N GLU A 438 27.20 -9.83 -6.70
CA GLU A 438 27.38 -8.43 -6.35
C GLU A 438 26.52 -8.08 -5.13
N ILE A 439 27.16 -7.57 -4.07
CA ILE A 439 26.48 -6.76 -3.04
C ILE A 439 27.00 -5.33 -3.17
N GLY A 440 26.25 -4.48 -3.86
CA GLY A 440 26.57 -3.08 -4.04
C GLY A 440 26.07 -2.26 -2.86
N LEU A 441 26.96 -1.59 -2.14
CA LEU A 441 26.62 -0.61 -1.11
C LEU A 441 27.18 0.75 -1.50
N HIS A 442 26.30 1.70 -1.78
CA HIS A 442 26.69 3.06 -2.13
C HIS A 442 26.60 3.96 -0.89
N PHE A 443 27.76 4.30 -0.31
CA PHE A 443 27.85 5.25 0.79
C PHE A 443 28.29 6.63 0.30
N PHE A 444 27.77 7.67 0.93
CA PHE A 444 28.26 9.04 0.75
C PHE A 444 28.28 9.79 2.09
N CYS A 445 29.21 10.73 2.23
CA CYS A 445 29.38 11.54 3.44
C CYS A 445 28.60 12.85 3.33
N ILE A 446 28.11 13.35 4.46
CA ILE A 446 27.69 14.76 4.57
C ILE A 446 28.93 15.57 4.96
N GLU A 447 29.30 16.56 4.16
CA GLU A 447 30.40 17.46 4.51
C GLU A 447 30.12 18.18 5.84
N GLY A 448 31.05 18.05 6.79
CA GLY A 448 30.95 18.70 8.10
C GLY A 448 30.33 17.87 9.23
N GLU A 449 29.78 16.67 8.97
CA GLU A 449 29.25 15.79 10.03
C GLU A 449 30.17 14.59 10.32
N ALA A 450 30.93 14.66 11.42
CA ALA A 450 31.75 13.52 11.85
C ALA A 450 30.86 12.32 12.27
N ASN A 451 31.30 11.11 11.92
CA ASN A 451 30.64 9.84 12.26
C ASN A 451 29.26 9.61 11.60
N VAL A 452 28.93 10.36 10.54
CA VAL A 452 27.66 10.25 9.83
C VAL A 452 27.89 9.80 8.39
N TRP A 453 27.13 8.79 7.98
CA TRP A 453 27.18 8.22 6.63
C TRP A 453 25.77 8.06 6.08
N LEU A 454 25.62 8.23 4.78
CA LEU A 454 24.37 8.00 4.07
C LEU A 454 24.53 6.73 3.22
N LEU A 455 23.70 5.72 3.49
CA LEU A 455 23.56 4.54 2.63
C LEU A 455 22.50 4.84 1.58
N GLY A 456 22.97 5.11 0.36
CA GLY A 456 22.19 5.58 -0.77
C GLY A 456 21.54 4.50 -1.63
N GLN A 457 22.18 3.33 -1.73
CA GLN A 457 21.68 2.23 -2.53
C GLN A 457 22.25 0.89 -2.03
N LEU A 458 21.40 -0.13 -2.02
CA LEU A 458 21.71 -1.53 -1.79
C LEU A 458 21.30 -2.31 -3.03
N ASP A 459 22.25 -3.00 -3.65
CA ASP A 459 22.02 -3.97 -4.72
C ASP A 459 22.48 -5.36 -4.26
N VAL A 460 21.69 -6.40 -4.53
CA VAL A 460 22.07 -7.81 -4.28
C VAL A 460 21.75 -8.62 -5.53
N ARG A 461 22.73 -9.30 -6.13
CA ARG A 461 22.56 -10.01 -7.42
C ARG A 461 23.20 -11.40 -7.42
N ARG A 462 22.70 -12.27 -8.30
CA ARG A 462 23.26 -13.60 -8.63
C ARG A 462 24.01 -13.57 -9.98
N PRO A 463 24.87 -14.57 -10.23
CA PRO A 463 25.51 -14.74 -11.52
C PRO A 463 24.54 -14.88 -12.69
N GLY A 464 24.68 -13.98 -13.67
CA GLY A 464 23.85 -13.90 -14.86
C GLY A 464 22.67 -12.92 -14.77
N ASP A 465 22.44 -12.27 -13.62
CA ASP A 465 21.38 -11.25 -13.49
C ASP A 465 21.70 -10.02 -14.37
N VAL A 466 20.78 -9.67 -15.28
CA VAL A 466 20.92 -8.47 -16.13
C VAL A 466 20.54 -7.23 -15.33
N ARG A 467 21.32 -6.14 -15.44
CA ARG A 467 20.94 -4.83 -14.89
C ARG A 467 19.62 -4.38 -15.50
N GLN A 468 18.55 -4.35 -14.72
CA GLN A 468 17.34 -3.63 -15.11
C GLN A 468 17.66 -2.13 -15.10
N ALA A 469 17.62 -1.51 -16.28
CA ALA A 469 17.59 -0.06 -16.37
C ALA A 469 16.28 0.44 -15.73
N VAL A 470 16.36 1.52 -14.96
CA VAL A 470 15.17 2.25 -14.50
C VAL A 470 14.39 2.67 -15.75
N PRO A 471 13.09 2.35 -15.88
CA PRO A 471 12.32 2.74 -17.04
C PRO A 471 12.31 4.26 -17.22
N ASP A 472 12.79 4.74 -18.36
CA ASP A 472 12.69 6.14 -18.75
C ASP A 472 11.28 6.36 -19.34
N GLU A 473 10.37 6.95 -18.56
CA GLU A 473 8.96 7.21 -18.94
C GLU A 473 8.80 8.23 -20.10
N ARG A 474 9.88 8.62 -20.78
CA ARG A 474 9.88 9.63 -21.85
C ARG A 474 9.29 9.19 -23.18
N ALA A 475 8.90 7.92 -23.35
CA ALA A 475 8.61 7.33 -24.65
C ALA A 475 7.13 6.96 -24.89
N SER A 476 6.16 7.77 -24.47
CA SER A 476 4.78 7.63 -24.96
C SER A 476 3.95 8.90 -24.78
N GLY A 477 3.69 9.63 -25.87
CA GLY A 477 2.65 10.66 -25.90
C GLY A 477 2.90 11.83 -26.84
N GLU A 478 2.92 11.60 -28.16
CA GLU A 478 2.66 12.68 -29.13
C GLU A 478 1.21 12.57 -29.59
N ALA A 479 0.34 13.44 -29.08
CA ALA A 479 -0.94 13.75 -29.69
C ALA A 479 -1.17 15.26 -29.57
N SER A 480 -1.29 15.91 -30.73
CA SER A 480 -1.47 17.35 -30.91
C SER A 480 -2.90 17.78 -30.61
N VAL A 481 -3.09 18.77 -29.74
CA VAL A 481 -4.35 19.55 -29.70
C VAL A 481 -4.05 21.03 -29.43
N SER A 482 -4.76 21.85 -30.19
CA SER A 482 -4.80 23.31 -30.26
C SER A 482 -5.41 23.96 -29.02
N GLU A 483 -4.92 25.17 -28.73
CA GLU A 483 -5.33 26.06 -27.65
C GLU A 483 -6.77 26.56 -27.80
N ASP A 484 -7.53 26.59 -26.71
CA ASP A 484 -8.52 27.64 -26.49
C ASP A 484 -8.69 27.94 -25.00
N SER A 485 -8.95 29.20 -24.70
CA SER A 485 -8.76 29.89 -23.42
C SER A 485 -10.07 30.09 -22.62
N SER A 486 -9.97 30.17 -21.28
CA SER A 486 -10.82 30.88 -20.27
C SER A 486 -11.27 29.95 -19.14
N SER A 487 -11.52 30.33 -17.89
CA SER A 487 -11.29 31.51 -17.03
C SER A 487 -11.71 31.05 -15.62
N ASP A 488 -11.07 31.59 -14.58
CA ASP A 488 -11.34 31.32 -13.16
C ASP A 488 -12.79 31.60 -12.73
N ASP A 489 -13.32 30.82 -11.78
CA ASP A 489 -13.97 31.37 -10.58
C ASP A 489 -14.28 30.28 -9.53
N GLU A 490 -13.79 30.51 -8.31
CA GLU A 490 -13.97 29.69 -7.11
C GLU A 490 -14.83 30.51 -6.12
N PRO A 491 -16.05 30.05 -5.77
CA PRO A 491 -16.36 29.92 -4.34
C PRO A 491 -17.41 28.82 -4.05
N GLU A 492 -17.02 27.55 -4.01
CA GLU A 492 -17.91 26.46 -3.55
C GLU A 492 -17.32 25.61 -2.39
N ARG A 493 -16.11 25.92 -1.94
CA ARG A 493 -15.40 25.16 -0.88
C ARG A 493 -15.88 25.40 0.56
N LYS A 494 -16.96 26.17 0.77
CA LYS A 494 -17.42 26.53 2.13
C LYS A 494 -18.76 25.90 2.54
N ARG A 495 -19.47 25.20 1.65
CA ARG A 495 -20.74 24.51 1.99
C ARG A 495 -20.59 23.01 2.29
N LEU A 496 -19.48 22.38 1.92
CA LEU A 496 -19.24 20.95 2.11
C LEU A 496 -18.72 20.55 3.52
N ARG A 497 -18.55 21.50 4.45
CA ARG A 497 -18.06 21.19 5.81
C ARG A 497 -19.14 20.74 6.79
N ASP A 498 -20.40 21.04 6.53
CA ASP A 498 -21.48 20.79 7.51
C ASP A 498 -22.30 19.52 7.23
N GLU A 499 -22.08 18.84 6.09
CA GLU A 499 -22.73 17.56 5.76
C GLU A 499 -21.87 16.32 6.09
N GLN A 500 -20.62 16.50 6.52
CA GLN A 500 -19.67 15.40 6.73
C GLN A 500 -19.81 14.71 8.11
N TYR A 501 -20.67 15.21 9.00
CA TYR A 501 -20.93 14.60 10.33
C TYR A 501 -22.02 13.51 10.32
N GLY A 502 -22.46 13.03 9.15
CA GLY A 502 -23.55 12.05 9.00
C GLY A 502 -23.18 10.65 8.51
N LEU A 503 -21.90 10.34 8.23
CA LEU A 503 -21.50 9.14 7.48
C LEU A 503 -20.62 8.13 8.24
N ASP A 504 -20.43 8.29 9.56
CA ASP A 504 -19.61 7.40 10.40
C ASP A 504 -20.18 5.97 10.61
N ALA A 505 -21.31 5.63 10.00
CA ALA A 505 -22.19 4.58 10.49
C ALA A 505 -21.98 3.15 9.95
N VAL A 506 -20.98 2.88 9.09
CA VAL A 506 -20.84 1.54 8.46
C VAL A 506 -19.85 0.62 9.19
N MET A 507 -18.84 1.19 9.85
CA MET A 507 -17.84 0.41 10.61
C MET A 507 -17.73 0.87 12.07
N ALA A 508 -17.99 2.15 12.39
CA ALA A 508 -17.76 2.69 13.73
C ALA A 508 -18.93 2.48 14.73
N GLU A 509 -20.02 1.83 14.32
CA GLU A 509 -21.24 1.62 15.13
C GLU A 509 -21.44 0.23 15.71
#